data_AF-A0A219AN72-F1
#
_entry.id   AF-A0A219AN72-F1
#
_cell.length_a   1.000
_cell.length_b   1.000
_cell.length_c   1.000
_cell.angle_alpha   90.00
_cell.angle_beta   90.00
_cell.angle_gamma   90.00
#
_symmetry.space_group_name_H-M   'P 1'
#
loop_
_entity.id
_entity.type
_entity.pdbx_description
1 polymer ?
#
loop_
_entity_poly.entity_id
_entity_poly.type
_entity_poly.pdbx_seq_one_letter_code
_entity_poly.pdbx_strand_id
1 'polypeptide(L)'
;MSNNNEILEKLLSKSLSSETPSKETYNKSYLNSRQYYKDFKEELIDRYANYDFTDFKGVKEINTDYGNTIEIKNSYDIKFNLKENNIEDQLIKNLKLVSGIGPVKEEKLKNNGIIDLYELGKIDKYEDEVNSIIKTIENNEFNKMYTYLKNYGKFKDSNPMMCAGYTDIENYKFMDIETLGLSNVPIILIGIASIKNNKITVKQYLQRDGLEEAAIIDAYLSNLDDDSIHVSYNGNSFDIPYIKNRADYFGINYNKHINYDLLYYTRKMYKNKLENCKLPTVESYICGFERFNDVPGQYIPSYYEDYVSRKNIGPLVPIVRHNRLDVKSLADFFLRIYNDVNF
;
A
#
# COMPACT_ATOMS: atom_id res chain seq x y z
N MET A 1 -18.87 -12.68 -35.44
CA MET A 1 -19.27 -12.85 -34.02
C MET A 1 -19.97 -14.19 -33.71
N SER A 2 -20.28 -15.07 -34.68
CA SER A 2 -21.06 -16.29 -34.42
C SER A 2 -20.26 -17.55 -34.05
N ASN A 3 -18.95 -17.62 -34.31
CA ASN A 3 -18.22 -18.89 -34.30
C ASN A 3 -17.54 -19.25 -32.95
N ASN A 4 -17.28 -18.26 -32.09
CA ASN A 4 -16.62 -18.50 -30.79
C ASN A 4 -17.59 -18.94 -29.68
N ASN A 5 -18.86 -18.51 -29.75
CA ASN A 5 -19.90 -18.97 -28.83
C ASN A 5 -20.23 -20.46 -29.03
N GLU A 6 -20.26 -20.92 -30.28
CA GLU A 6 -20.49 -22.33 -30.60
C GLU A 6 -19.38 -23.27 -30.10
N ILE A 7 -18.12 -22.81 -30.15
CA ILE A 7 -16.97 -23.60 -29.68
C ILE A 7 -16.97 -23.71 -28.15
N LEU A 8 -17.32 -22.62 -27.45
CA LEU A 8 -17.41 -22.61 -25.99
C LEU A 8 -18.61 -23.44 -25.48
N GLU A 9 -19.75 -23.37 -26.17
CA GLU A 9 -20.92 -24.22 -25.88
C GLU A 9 -20.60 -25.71 -26.10
N LYS A 10 -19.89 -26.08 -27.18
CA LYS A 10 -19.46 -27.47 -27.43
C LYS A 10 -18.45 -28.00 -26.41
N LEU A 11 -17.62 -27.13 -25.84
CA LEU A 11 -16.65 -27.49 -24.80
C LEU A 11 -17.33 -27.74 -23.45
N LEU A 12 -18.39 -26.98 -23.15
CA LEU A 12 -19.17 -27.10 -21.91
C LEU A 12 -20.25 -28.19 -21.97
N SER A 13 -20.78 -28.50 -23.16
CA SER A 13 -21.79 -29.55 -23.37
C SER A 13 -21.28 -30.98 -23.15
N LYS A 14 -19.97 -31.17 -22.94
CA LYS A 14 -19.37 -32.47 -22.58
C LYS A 14 -19.28 -32.71 -21.06
N SER A 15 -19.72 -31.77 -20.24
CA SER A 15 -19.81 -31.91 -18.79
C SER A 15 -21.21 -32.36 -18.38
N LEU A 16 -21.42 -33.68 -18.26
CA LEU A 16 -22.60 -34.26 -17.64
C LEU A 16 -22.60 -33.95 -16.13
N SER A 17 -23.11 -32.77 -15.75
CA SER A 17 -23.78 -32.42 -14.48
C SER A 17 -23.63 -30.91 -14.20
N SER A 18 -24.63 -30.13 -14.59
CA SER A 18 -25.15 -28.98 -13.84
C SER A 18 -26.15 -28.25 -14.74
N GLU A 19 -27.28 -27.90 -14.14
CA GLU A 19 -28.34 -27.10 -14.72
C GLU A 19 -27.77 -25.83 -15.37
N THR A 20 -28.36 -25.41 -16.49
CA THR A 20 -27.94 -24.24 -17.27
C THR A 20 -27.76 -23.03 -16.34
N PRO A 21 -26.56 -22.40 -16.28
CA PRO A 21 -26.31 -21.29 -15.37
C PRO A 21 -27.33 -20.17 -15.57
N SER A 22 -27.84 -19.59 -14.48
CA SER A 22 -28.80 -18.49 -14.55
C SER A 22 -28.22 -17.29 -15.34
N LYS A 23 -29.06 -16.45 -15.95
CA LYS A 23 -28.62 -15.23 -16.66
C LYS A 23 -27.76 -14.31 -15.79
N GLU A 24 -28.03 -14.25 -14.49
CA GLU A 24 -27.22 -13.51 -13.52
C GLU A 24 -25.82 -14.12 -13.34
N THR A 25 -25.74 -15.45 -13.24
CA THR A 25 -24.46 -16.18 -13.19
C THR A 25 -23.66 -15.99 -14.47
N TYR A 26 -24.32 -15.98 -15.64
CA TYR A 26 -23.69 -15.70 -16.92
C TYR A 26 -23.14 -14.27 -17.01
N ASN A 27 -23.95 -13.27 -16.63
CA ASN A 27 -23.53 -11.87 -16.61
C ASN A 27 -22.35 -11.65 -15.64
N LYS A 28 -22.39 -12.24 -14.44
CA LYS A 28 -21.30 -12.14 -13.47
C LYS A 28 -20.02 -12.84 -13.95
N SER A 29 -20.15 -13.96 -14.69
CA SER A 29 -19.02 -14.64 -15.33
C SER A 29 -18.42 -13.81 -16.47
N TYR A 30 -19.26 -13.21 -17.32
CA TYR A 30 -18.80 -12.34 -18.40
C TYR A 30 -18.07 -11.10 -17.86
N LEU A 31 -18.60 -10.41 -16.85
CA LEU A 31 -18.00 -9.22 -16.24
C LEU A 31 -16.61 -9.45 -15.64
N ASN A 32 -16.23 -10.71 -15.40
CA ASN A 32 -14.90 -11.10 -14.92
C ASN A 32 -14.09 -11.86 -15.98
N SER A 33 -14.55 -11.88 -17.23
CA SER A 33 -13.94 -12.64 -18.32
C SER A 33 -12.87 -11.84 -19.06
N ARG A 34 -11.91 -12.54 -19.65
CA ARG A 34 -10.93 -11.93 -20.56
C ARG A 34 -11.57 -11.19 -21.73
N GLN A 35 -12.73 -11.67 -22.21
CA GLN A 35 -13.44 -11.05 -23.32
C GLN A 35 -14.03 -9.69 -22.91
N TYR A 36 -14.62 -9.59 -21.72
CA TYR A 36 -15.13 -8.31 -21.21
C TYR A 36 -14.05 -7.25 -21.12
N TYR A 37 -12.88 -7.56 -20.55
CA TYR A 37 -11.79 -6.58 -20.49
C TYR A 37 -11.21 -6.23 -21.87
N LYS A 38 -11.34 -7.12 -22.86
CA LYS A 38 -11.01 -6.78 -24.25
C LYS A 38 -12.04 -5.81 -24.83
N ASP A 39 -13.33 -6.11 -24.69
CA ASP A 39 -14.42 -5.28 -25.21
C ASP A 39 -14.44 -3.89 -24.54
N PHE A 40 -14.26 -3.85 -23.22
CA PHE A 40 -14.17 -2.62 -22.44
C PHE A 40 -13.00 -1.74 -22.88
N LYS A 41 -11.86 -2.36 -23.22
CA LYS A 41 -10.71 -1.62 -23.75
C LYS A 41 -11.01 -0.96 -25.10
N GLU A 42 -11.66 -1.67 -26.03
CA GLU A 42 -12.05 -1.10 -27.32
C GLU A 42 -13.09 0.03 -27.15
N GLU A 43 -14.06 -0.13 -26.24
CA GLU A 43 -15.01 0.93 -25.90
C GLU A 43 -14.32 2.19 -25.36
N LEU A 44 -13.29 2.03 -24.52
CA LEU A 44 -12.50 3.15 -24.03
C LEU A 44 -11.76 3.87 -25.16
N ILE A 45 -11.21 3.12 -26.12
CA ILE A 45 -10.49 3.70 -27.26
C ILE A 45 -11.44 4.57 -28.09
N ASP A 46 -12.65 4.08 -28.37
CA ASP A 46 -13.66 4.85 -29.11
C ASP A 46 -14.12 6.08 -28.30
N ARG A 47 -14.41 5.89 -27.01
CA ARG A 47 -14.88 6.97 -26.13
C ARG A 47 -13.87 8.10 -25.98
N TYR A 48 -12.59 7.77 -25.92
CA TYR A 48 -11.49 8.72 -25.69
C TYR A 48 -10.72 9.08 -26.97
N ALA A 49 -11.28 8.83 -28.15
CA ALA A 49 -10.60 9.04 -29.44
C ALA A 49 -10.13 10.49 -29.69
N ASN A 50 -10.82 11.48 -29.13
CA ASN A 50 -10.52 12.90 -29.28
C ASN A 50 -9.95 13.54 -28.00
N TYR A 51 -9.52 12.73 -27.04
CA TYR A 51 -8.97 13.20 -25.78
C TYR A 51 -7.45 13.00 -25.74
N ASP A 52 -6.76 13.85 -25.01
CA ASP A 52 -5.33 13.75 -24.74
C ASP A 52 -5.01 13.86 -23.24
N PHE A 53 -3.73 13.79 -22.89
CA PHE A 53 -3.31 13.80 -21.49
C PHE A 53 -3.77 15.04 -20.72
N THR A 54 -3.92 16.18 -21.39
CA THR A 54 -4.35 17.44 -20.78
C THR A 54 -5.79 17.39 -20.28
N ASP A 55 -6.59 16.41 -20.74
CA ASP A 55 -7.95 16.17 -20.29
C ASP A 55 -8.02 15.43 -18.93
N PHE A 56 -6.92 14.85 -18.45
CA PHE A 56 -6.90 14.32 -17.09
C PHE A 56 -7.05 15.46 -16.08
N LYS A 57 -8.11 15.41 -15.28
CA LYS A 57 -8.33 16.41 -14.23
C LYS A 57 -7.15 16.47 -13.26
N GLY A 58 -6.52 17.64 -13.15
CA GLY A 58 -5.39 17.90 -12.26
C GLY A 58 -4.04 17.48 -12.82
N VAL A 59 -3.97 17.25 -14.13
CA VAL A 59 -2.73 16.96 -14.85
C VAL A 59 -1.84 18.20 -14.96
N LYS A 60 -0.53 17.99 -14.87
CA LYS A 60 0.50 18.98 -15.13
C LYS A 60 1.75 18.28 -15.65
N GLU A 61 2.40 18.87 -16.65
CA GLU A 61 3.76 18.49 -17.00
C GLU A 61 4.76 19.11 -16.02
N ILE A 62 5.66 18.29 -15.50
CA ILE A 62 6.68 18.67 -14.54
C ILE A 62 8.07 18.33 -15.09
N ASN A 63 9.05 19.11 -14.66
CA ASN A 63 10.46 18.90 -14.96
C ASN A 63 11.14 18.39 -13.68
N THR A 64 11.97 17.37 -13.83
CA THR A 64 12.73 16.68 -12.79
C THR A 64 14.20 16.69 -13.18
N ASP A 65 15.09 16.32 -12.27
CA ASP A 65 16.52 16.27 -12.59
C ASP A 65 16.84 15.20 -13.66
N TYR A 66 15.88 14.31 -13.95
CA TYR A 66 15.98 13.18 -14.88
C TYR A 66 15.06 13.31 -16.10
N GLY A 67 14.48 14.49 -16.34
CA GLY A 67 13.67 14.78 -17.53
C GLY A 67 12.23 15.20 -17.21
N ASN A 68 11.40 15.27 -18.24
CA ASN A 68 10.00 15.66 -18.11
C ASN A 68 9.10 14.46 -17.87
N THR A 69 8.04 14.66 -17.10
CA THR A 69 6.97 13.67 -16.92
C THR A 69 5.65 14.34 -16.58
N ILE A 70 4.59 13.56 -16.42
CA ILE A 70 3.27 14.03 -16.01
C ILE A 70 3.02 13.75 -14.53
N GLU A 71 2.57 14.78 -13.81
CA GLU A 71 1.91 14.66 -12.51
C GLU A 71 0.38 14.74 -12.70
N ILE A 72 -0.38 13.80 -12.14
CA ILE A 72 -1.83 13.90 -11.99
C ILE A 72 -2.14 14.06 -10.51
N LYS A 73 -2.73 15.21 -10.15
CA LYS A 73 -3.00 15.57 -8.75
C LYS A 73 -4.49 15.65 -8.46
N ASN A 74 -4.95 14.89 -7.47
CA ASN A 74 -6.33 14.94 -6.98
C ASN A 74 -6.38 15.01 -5.45
N SER A 75 -7.29 15.83 -4.92
CA SER A 75 -7.50 15.96 -3.48
C SER A 75 -8.93 15.60 -3.11
N TYR A 76 -9.09 14.94 -1.97
CA TYR A 76 -10.37 14.47 -1.45
C TYR A 76 -10.44 14.78 0.04
N ASP A 77 -11.64 15.05 0.55
CA ASP A 77 -11.85 15.14 1.99
C ASP A 77 -11.70 13.75 2.62
N ILE A 78 -11.05 13.69 3.78
CA ILE A 78 -10.84 12.46 4.54
C ILE A 78 -11.01 12.74 6.03
N LYS A 79 -11.63 11.80 6.75
CA LYS A 79 -11.65 11.80 8.21
C LYS A 79 -10.57 10.85 8.69
N PHE A 80 -9.39 11.40 8.96
CA PHE A 80 -8.23 10.62 9.39
C PHE A 80 -7.75 11.14 10.73
N ASN A 81 -7.85 10.31 11.78
CA ASN A 81 -7.40 10.65 13.11
C ASN A 81 -6.89 9.40 13.83
N LEU A 82 -5.59 9.34 14.07
CA LEU A 82 -4.97 8.30 14.87
C LEU A 82 -5.06 8.73 16.33
N LYS A 83 -5.99 8.14 17.07
CA LYS A 83 -6.19 8.46 18.49
C LYS A 83 -5.01 7.95 19.30
N GLU A 84 -4.54 8.73 20.26
CA GLU A 84 -3.58 8.26 21.26
C GLU A 84 -4.08 6.99 21.97
N ASN A 85 -3.14 6.11 22.29
CA ASN A 85 -3.38 4.85 22.98
C ASN A 85 -2.51 4.79 24.26
N ASN A 86 -2.42 3.64 24.91
CA ASN A 86 -1.60 3.47 26.11
C ASN A 86 -0.20 2.87 25.84
N ILE A 87 0.41 3.15 24.69
CA ILE A 87 1.68 2.53 24.30
C ILE A 87 2.81 2.82 25.30
N GLU A 88 2.85 4.02 25.88
CA GLU A 88 3.89 4.41 26.85
C GLU A 88 3.86 3.46 28.04
N ASP A 89 2.69 3.28 28.65
CA ASP A 89 2.47 2.32 29.74
C ASP A 89 2.86 0.88 29.35
N GLN A 90 2.55 0.48 28.11
CA GLN A 90 2.91 -0.86 27.62
C GLN A 90 4.41 -1.03 27.44
N LEU A 91 5.11 -0.03 26.90
CA LEU A 91 6.56 -0.04 26.71
C LEU A 91 7.28 0.00 28.06
N ILE A 92 6.85 0.87 28.98
CA ILE A 92 7.40 0.99 30.33
C ILE A 92 7.27 -0.33 31.12
N LYS A 93 6.20 -1.10 30.94
CA LYS A 93 6.01 -2.41 31.60
C LYS A 93 6.70 -3.57 30.87
N ASN A 94 7.35 -3.32 29.74
CA ASN A 94 7.96 -4.35 28.88
C ASN A 94 9.48 -4.43 29.12
N LEU A 95 9.89 -5.11 30.19
CA LEU A 95 11.31 -5.23 30.59
C LEU A 95 12.20 -5.87 29.51
N LYS A 96 11.55 -6.69 28.71
CA LYS A 96 12.04 -7.36 27.52
C LYS A 96 12.71 -6.39 26.53
N LEU A 97 12.35 -5.10 26.52
CA LEU A 97 13.01 -4.08 25.69
C LEU A 97 14.52 -3.94 25.96
N VAL A 98 14.97 -4.27 27.16
CA VAL A 98 16.38 -4.24 27.56
C VAL A 98 17.12 -5.48 27.08
N SER A 99 18.31 -5.29 26.52
CA SER A 99 19.15 -6.36 26.00
C SER A 99 19.45 -7.44 27.06
N GLY A 100 19.35 -8.70 26.62
CA GLY A 100 19.54 -9.84 27.50
C GLY A 100 18.38 -10.11 28.47
N ILE A 101 17.22 -9.48 28.30
CA ILE A 101 15.96 -9.83 28.98
C ILE A 101 15.01 -10.50 27.97
N GLY A 102 14.87 -11.82 28.09
CA GLY A 102 13.84 -12.60 27.37
C GLY A 102 12.62 -12.89 28.25
N PRO A 103 11.60 -13.58 27.72
CA PRO A 103 10.34 -13.86 28.42
C PRO A 103 10.51 -14.49 29.81
N VAL A 104 11.37 -15.51 29.93
CA VAL A 104 11.62 -16.22 31.20
C VAL A 104 12.26 -15.30 32.24
N LYS A 105 13.19 -14.44 31.81
CA LYS A 105 13.89 -13.53 32.71
C LYS A 105 12.99 -12.37 33.13
N GLU A 106 12.17 -11.85 32.22
CA GLU A 106 11.13 -10.88 32.53
C GLU A 106 10.19 -11.42 33.61
N GLU A 107 9.69 -12.65 33.44
CA GLU A 107 8.80 -13.28 34.43
C GLU A 107 9.47 -13.40 35.81
N LYS A 108 10.72 -13.83 35.86
CA LYS A 108 11.49 -13.90 37.12
C LYS A 108 11.69 -12.53 37.76
N LEU A 109 11.98 -11.49 36.97
CA LEU A 109 12.14 -10.13 37.48
C LEU A 109 10.80 -9.60 38.04
N LYS A 110 9.70 -9.82 37.32
CA LYS A 110 8.34 -9.44 37.74
C LYS A 110 7.91 -10.15 39.02
N ASN A 111 8.19 -11.43 39.15
CA ASN A 111 7.91 -12.19 40.39
C ASN A 111 8.73 -11.70 41.59
N ASN A 112 9.85 -11.01 41.37
CA ASN A 112 10.67 -10.38 42.41
C ASN A 112 10.32 -8.89 42.63
N GLY A 113 9.21 -8.40 42.08
CA GLY A 113 8.72 -7.03 42.29
C GLY A 113 9.23 -5.99 41.27
N ILE A 114 10.06 -6.37 40.30
CA ILE A 114 10.51 -5.46 39.23
C ILE A 114 9.48 -5.53 38.10
N ILE A 115 8.53 -4.61 38.11
CA ILE A 115 7.35 -4.68 37.22
C ILE A 115 7.47 -3.80 35.97
N ASP A 116 8.37 -2.81 35.98
CA ASP A 116 8.57 -1.84 34.91
C ASP A 116 10.04 -1.42 34.75
N LEU A 117 10.29 -0.61 33.73
CA LEU A 117 11.61 -0.10 33.40
C LEU A 117 12.16 0.81 34.51
N TYR A 118 11.33 1.59 35.21
CA TYR A 118 11.80 2.46 36.30
C TYR A 118 12.39 1.64 37.46
N GLU A 119 11.75 0.54 37.86
CA GLU A 119 12.29 -0.38 38.87
C GLU A 119 13.53 -1.13 38.36
N LEU A 120 13.53 -1.52 37.08
CA LEU A 120 14.68 -2.21 36.48
C LEU A 120 15.93 -1.31 36.41
N GLY A 121 15.74 -0.01 36.14
CA GLY A 121 16.80 0.99 36.03
C GLY A 121 17.54 1.26 37.35
N LYS A 122 16.95 0.90 38.49
CA LYS A 122 17.62 0.98 39.82
C LYS A 122 18.70 -0.08 40.01
N ILE A 123 18.84 -1.02 39.08
CA ILE A 123 19.90 -2.03 39.10
C ILE A 123 21.02 -1.53 38.19
N ASP A 124 22.22 -1.30 38.75
CA ASP A 124 23.42 -0.78 38.07
C ASP A 124 23.68 -1.45 36.70
N LYS A 125 23.41 -2.75 36.60
CA LYS A 125 23.58 -3.52 35.36
C LYS A 125 22.75 -3.01 34.18
N TYR A 126 21.56 -2.45 34.43
CA TYR A 126 20.59 -2.07 33.40
C TYR A 126 20.36 -0.56 33.30
N GLU A 127 20.89 0.22 34.25
CA GLU A 127 20.63 1.66 34.41
C GLU A 127 20.77 2.45 33.10
N ASP A 128 21.94 2.39 32.45
CA ASP A 128 22.22 3.17 31.24
C ASP A 128 21.26 2.85 30.08
N GLU A 129 21.01 1.57 29.82
CA GLU A 129 20.14 1.13 28.73
C GLU A 129 18.68 1.49 29.01
N VAL A 130 18.24 1.29 30.25
CA VAL A 130 16.89 1.67 30.71
C VAL A 130 16.68 3.18 30.58
N ASN A 131 17.61 4.00 31.05
CA ASN A 131 17.50 5.46 30.98
C ASN A 131 17.40 5.94 29.53
N SER A 132 18.14 5.31 28.61
CA SER A 132 18.06 5.59 27.18
C SER A 132 16.69 5.22 26.59
N ILE A 133 16.12 4.07 26.97
CA ILE A 133 14.80 3.63 26.53
C ILE A 133 13.70 4.55 27.08
N ILE A 134 13.74 4.87 28.38
CA ILE A 134 12.76 5.77 29.02
C ILE A 134 12.79 7.14 28.34
N LYS A 135 13.97 7.73 28.15
CA LYS A 135 14.12 9.00 27.43
C LYS A 135 13.55 8.95 26.01
N THR A 136 13.74 7.82 25.32
CA THR A 136 13.19 7.59 23.98
C THR A 136 11.65 7.60 23.98
N ILE A 137 11.04 6.98 24.99
CA ILE A 137 9.58 6.94 25.18
C ILE A 137 9.05 8.32 25.54
N GLU A 138 9.64 8.98 26.55
CA GLU A 138 9.22 10.29 27.03
C GLU A 138 9.34 11.40 25.97
N ASN A 139 10.32 11.28 25.05
CA ASN A 139 10.50 12.21 23.93
C ASN A 139 9.67 11.85 22.69
N ASN A 140 8.86 10.78 22.72
CA ASN A 140 8.09 10.30 21.58
C ASN A 140 8.95 10.09 20.32
N GLU A 141 10.14 9.50 20.49
CA GLU A 141 11.05 9.22 19.37
C GLU A 141 10.54 8.04 18.52
N PHE A 142 9.59 8.33 17.62
CA PHE A 142 8.85 7.36 16.81
C PHE A 142 9.73 6.27 16.20
N ASN A 143 10.83 6.64 15.53
CA ASN A 143 11.69 5.69 14.82
C ASN A 143 12.30 4.64 15.76
N LYS A 144 12.70 5.06 16.97
CA LYS A 144 13.25 4.14 17.97
C LYS A 144 12.16 3.29 18.61
N MET A 145 11.02 3.89 18.98
CA MET A 145 9.87 3.14 19.52
C MET A 145 9.38 2.08 18.52
N TYR A 146 9.26 2.43 17.25
CA TYR A 146 8.92 1.51 16.16
C TYR A 146 9.95 0.38 16.06
N THR A 147 11.26 0.70 16.15
CA THR A 147 12.34 -0.30 16.11
C THR A 147 12.28 -1.25 17.29
N TYR A 148 12.04 -0.75 18.50
CA TYR A 148 11.81 -1.58 19.68
C TYR A 148 10.68 -2.58 19.46
N LEU A 149 9.56 -2.12 18.87
CA LEU A 149 8.42 -2.99 18.62
C LEU A 149 8.58 -3.91 17.40
N LYS A 150 9.41 -3.55 16.41
CA LYS A 150 9.55 -4.33 15.17
C LYS A 150 10.39 -5.60 15.34
N ASN A 151 11.08 -5.78 16.46
CA ASN A 151 11.86 -6.98 16.73
C ASN A 151 10.95 -8.18 17.11
N TYR A 152 10.04 -8.52 16.19
CA TYR A 152 8.93 -9.50 16.17
C TYR A 152 9.29 -10.93 16.63
N GLY A 153 10.57 -11.24 16.82
CA GLY A 153 11.02 -12.54 17.29
C GLY A 153 11.32 -12.59 18.80
N LYS A 154 11.55 -11.46 19.46
CA LYS A 154 11.87 -11.46 20.90
C LYS A 154 10.62 -11.40 21.78
N PHE A 155 9.55 -10.75 21.32
CA PHE A 155 8.39 -10.41 22.15
C PHE A 155 7.07 -10.69 21.42
N LYS A 156 6.34 -11.72 21.89
CA LYS A 156 5.10 -12.22 21.26
C LYS A 156 4.00 -11.16 21.10
N ASP A 157 4.01 -10.15 21.98
CA ASP A 157 2.96 -9.13 22.07
C ASP A 157 3.34 -7.82 21.35
N SER A 158 4.51 -7.78 20.70
CA SER A 158 5.02 -6.58 20.09
C SER A 158 4.33 -6.27 18.76
N ASN A 159 3.81 -5.05 18.63
CA ASN A 159 3.10 -4.61 17.44
C ASN A 159 3.45 -3.15 17.11
N PRO A 160 4.32 -2.88 16.12
CA PRO A 160 4.71 -1.52 15.73
C PRO A 160 3.54 -0.62 15.32
N MET A 161 2.40 -1.20 14.92
CA MET A 161 1.17 -0.43 14.61
C MET A 161 0.72 0.42 15.79
N MET A 162 1.08 0.06 17.02
CA MET A 162 0.78 0.87 18.21
C MET A 162 1.45 2.25 18.18
N CYS A 163 2.65 2.37 17.61
CA CYS A 163 3.36 3.65 17.54
C CYS A 163 2.77 4.61 16.50
N ALA A 164 1.82 4.17 15.67
CA ALA A 164 1.39 5.00 14.54
C ALA A 164 0.74 6.33 14.96
N GLY A 165 0.19 6.43 16.18
CA GLY A 165 -0.35 7.68 16.72
C GLY A 165 0.71 8.67 17.24
N TYR A 166 2.01 8.31 17.22
CA TYR A 166 3.10 9.05 17.88
C TYR A 166 4.01 9.77 16.88
N THR A 167 3.45 10.17 15.74
CA THR A 167 4.12 10.96 14.71
C THR A 167 3.08 11.79 13.96
N ASP A 168 3.52 12.84 13.27
CA ASP A 168 2.63 13.70 12.51
C ASP A 168 1.96 12.94 11.36
N ILE A 169 0.69 13.24 11.12
CA ILE A 169 -0.11 12.58 10.06
C ILE A 169 0.52 12.83 8.68
N GLU A 170 1.13 13.99 8.49
CA GLU A 170 1.82 14.41 7.26
C GLU A 170 3.03 13.52 6.91
N ASN A 171 3.60 12.81 7.88
CA ASN A 171 4.73 11.90 7.67
C ASN A 171 4.32 10.61 6.95
N TYR A 172 3.03 10.24 7.01
CA TYR A 172 2.53 9.06 6.29
C TYR A 172 2.39 9.30 4.79
N LYS A 173 3.06 8.45 4.02
CA LYS A 173 3.06 8.42 2.55
C LYS A 173 2.43 7.11 2.08
N PHE A 174 1.18 7.17 1.66
CA PHE A 174 0.46 6.02 1.10
C PHE A 174 0.92 5.84 -0.34
N MET A 175 1.34 4.64 -0.74
CA MET A 175 1.95 4.45 -2.05
C MET A 175 1.63 3.10 -2.68
N ASP A 176 1.57 3.09 -4.01
CA ASP A 176 1.41 1.92 -4.87
C ASP A 176 2.05 2.18 -6.24
N ILE A 177 2.62 1.15 -6.88
CA ILE A 177 3.17 1.24 -8.24
C ILE A 177 2.42 0.36 -9.24
N GLU A 178 2.43 0.81 -10.50
CA GLU A 178 2.07 -0.03 -11.64
C GLU A 178 3.29 -0.31 -12.50
N THR A 179 3.43 -1.56 -12.91
CA THR A 179 4.55 -2.04 -13.74
C THR A 179 4.01 -2.84 -14.92
N LEU A 180 4.85 -3.03 -15.95
CA LEU A 180 4.50 -3.88 -17.10
C LEU A 180 4.63 -5.39 -16.84
N GLY A 181 4.79 -5.80 -15.57
CA GLY A 181 5.18 -7.15 -15.20
C GLY A 181 5.94 -7.21 -13.87
N LEU A 182 6.32 -8.41 -13.46
CA LEU A 182 6.74 -8.66 -12.08
C LEU A 182 8.24 -8.48 -11.80
N SER A 183 9.08 -8.30 -12.83
CA SER A 183 10.54 -8.21 -12.67
C SER A 183 11.21 -7.58 -13.89
N ASN A 184 12.19 -6.69 -13.67
CA ASN A 184 13.05 -6.09 -14.69
C ASN A 184 12.31 -5.41 -15.85
N VAL A 185 11.11 -4.91 -15.58
CA VAL A 185 10.31 -4.10 -16.51
C VAL A 185 10.13 -2.68 -15.97
N PRO A 186 9.85 -1.69 -16.83
CA PRO A 186 9.64 -0.32 -16.37
C PRO A 186 8.47 -0.20 -15.39
N ILE A 187 8.64 0.69 -14.41
CA ILE A 187 7.52 1.29 -13.68
C ILE A 187 6.84 2.27 -14.63
N ILE A 188 5.52 2.15 -14.76
CA ILE A 188 4.73 3.04 -15.64
C ILE A 188 3.97 4.11 -14.86
N LEU A 189 3.66 3.84 -13.59
CA LEU A 189 2.93 4.76 -12.72
C LEU A 189 3.41 4.59 -11.29
N ILE A 190 3.67 5.70 -10.61
CA ILE A 190 3.86 5.71 -9.15
C ILE A 190 2.82 6.63 -8.54
N GLY A 191 1.96 6.05 -7.70
CA GLY A 191 1.00 6.80 -6.91
C GLY A 191 1.54 7.04 -5.50
N ILE A 192 1.41 8.27 -5.01
CA ILE A 192 1.70 8.64 -3.63
C ILE A 192 0.63 9.58 -3.08
N ALA A 193 0.23 9.39 -1.83
CA ALA A 193 -0.66 10.31 -1.16
C ALA A 193 -0.16 10.72 0.22
N SER A 194 -0.46 11.97 0.56
CA SER A 194 -0.25 12.54 1.89
C SER A 194 -1.55 13.17 2.41
N ILE A 195 -1.68 13.22 3.73
CA ILE A 195 -2.82 13.82 4.41
C ILE A 195 -2.37 15.10 5.07
N LYS A 196 -3.13 16.17 4.85
CA LYS A 196 -2.93 17.47 5.52
C LYS A 196 -4.27 18.18 5.63
N ASN A 197 -4.58 18.76 6.79
CA ASN A 197 -5.81 19.55 6.99
C ASN A 197 -7.11 18.81 6.57
N ASN A 198 -7.29 17.56 7.01
CA ASN A 198 -8.44 16.70 6.64
C ASN A 198 -8.62 16.46 5.13
N LYS A 199 -7.56 16.62 4.35
CA LYS A 199 -7.55 16.30 2.92
C LYS A 199 -6.45 15.30 2.61
N ILE A 200 -6.81 14.24 1.91
CA ILE A 200 -5.85 13.35 1.27
C ILE A 200 -5.59 13.87 -0.14
N THR A 201 -4.32 14.08 -0.48
CA THR A 201 -3.90 14.49 -1.82
C THR A 201 -3.12 13.36 -2.44
N VAL A 202 -3.66 12.78 -3.51
CA VAL A 202 -3.00 11.78 -4.34
C VAL A 202 -2.28 12.50 -5.47
N LYS A 203 -1.00 12.19 -5.65
CA LYS A 203 -0.20 12.53 -6.82
C LYS A 203 0.18 11.24 -7.52
N GLN A 204 0.06 11.23 -8.84
CA GLN A 204 0.43 10.08 -9.65
C GLN A 204 1.40 10.54 -10.73
N TYR A 205 2.55 9.88 -10.81
CA TYR A 205 3.59 10.17 -11.79
C TYR A 205 3.53 9.12 -12.89
N LEU A 206 3.08 9.53 -14.07
CA LEU A 206 2.74 8.65 -15.18
C LEU A 206 3.74 8.80 -16.32
N GLN A 207 4.33 7.68 -16.72
CA GLN A 207 5.18 7.60 -17.88
C GLN A 207 4.34 7.70 -19.18
N ARG A 208 4.64 8.67 -20.05
CA ARG A 208 4.01 8.83 -21.38
C ARG A 208 4.69 7.96 -22.44
N ASP A 209 6.01 7.87 -22.38
CA ASP A 209 6.80 7.02 -23.26
C ASP A 209 7.87 6.30 -22.44
N GLY A 210 8.39 5.18 -22.94
CA GLY A 210 9.31 4.31 -22.19
C GLY A 210 10.63 4.94 -21.73
N LEU A 211 10.81 6.25 -21.88
CA LEU A 211 12.01 7.01 -21.52
C LEU A 211 11.84 7.86 -20.25
N GLU A 212 10.63 7.98 -19.70
CA GLU A 212 10.36 8.86 -18.54
C GLU A 212 10.45 8.15 -17.17
N GLU A 213 10.84 6.88 -17.12
CA GLU A 213 10.88 6.10 -15.87
C GLU A 213 11.75 6.76 -14.79
N ALA A 214 12.93 7.26 -15.16
CA ALA A 214 13.81 7.96 -14.23
C ALA A 214 13.15 9.24 -13.68
N ALA A 215 12.44 9.98 -14.53
CA ALA A 215 11.73 11.19 -14.15
C ALA A 215 10.56 10.90 -13.19
N ILE A 216 9.78 9.84 -13.40
CA ILE A 216 8.70 9.49 -12.45
C ILE A 216 9.25 9.03 -11.09
N ILE A 217 10.39 8.33 -11.07
CA ILE A 217 11.05 7.89 -9.83
C ILE A 217 11.57 9.12 -9.07
N ASP A 218 12.26 10.04 -9.73
CA ASP A 218 12.76 11.26 -9.12
C ASP A 218 11.60 12.13 -8.59
N ALA A 219 10.55 12.30 -9.37
CA ALA A 219 9.35 13.01 -8.96
C ALA A 219 8.70 12.38 -7.72
N TYR A 220 8.60 11.04 -7.66
CA TYR A 220 8.13 10.34 -6.47
C TYR A 220 9.01 10.63 -5.25
N LEU A 221 10.33 10.45 -5.37
CA LEU A 221 11.28 10.62 -4.27
C LEU A 221 11.33 12.06 -3.75
N SER A 222 11.05 13.06 -4.60
CA SER A 222 10.94 14.47 -4.19
C SER A 222 9.82 14.76 -3.18
N ASN A 223 8.90 13.81 -2.96
CA ASN A 223 7.85 13.91 -1.94
C ASN A 223 8.23 13.29 -0.60
N LEU A 224 9.44 12.71 -0.51
CA LEU A 224 9.94 12.02 0.68
C LEU A 224 11.02 12.85 1.37
N ASP A 225 10.98 12.86 2.68
CA ASP A 225 11.97 13.42 3.59
C ASP A 225 12.39 12.37 4.64
N ASP A 226 13.34 12.70 5.50
CA ASP A 226 13.90 11.75 6.49
C ASP A 226 12.85 11.23 7.49
N ASP A 227 11.77 11.98 7.71
CA ASP A 227 10.67 11.62 8.60
C ASP A 227 9.55 10.84 7.91
N SER A 228 9.60 10.71 6.59
CA SER A 228 8.58 10.03 5.80
C SER A 228 8.46 8.54 6.13
N ILE A 229 7.22 8.09 6.27
CA ILE A 229 6.84 6.71 6.59
C ILE A 229 5.94 6.18 5.48
N HIS A 230 6.38 5.14 4.79
CA HIS A 230 5.54 4.49 3.79
C HIS A 230 4.39 3.72 4.44
N VAL A 231 3.25 3.74 3.78
CA VAL A 231 2.14 2.83 4.01
C VAL A 231 1.80 2.20 2.67
N SER A 232 1.83 0.87 2.61
CA SER A 232 1.67 0.11 1.36
C SER A 232 0.91 -1.19 1.61
N TYR A 233 0.48 -1.87 0.56
CA TYR A 233 -0.10 -3.21 0.65
C TYR A 233 0.76 -4.19 -0.12
N ASN A 234 1.49 -5.08 0.59
CA ASN A 234 2.52 -5.95 0.02
C ASN A 234 3.80 -5.22 -0.44
N GLY A 235 3.96 -3.94 -0.10
CA GLY A 235 5.08 -3.12 -0.58
C GLY A 235 6.45 -3.55 -0.07
N ASN A 236 6.56 -4.26 1.06
CA ASN A 236 7.85 -4.80 1.51
C ASN A 236 8.39 -5.89 0.58
N SER A 237 7.50 -6.62 -0.09
CA SER A 237 7.87 -7.73 -0.97
C SER A 237 7.90 -7.34 -2.45
N PHE A 238 7.31 -6.19 -2.81
CA PHE A 238 7.22 -5.77 -4.20
C PHE A 238 7.62 -4.31 -4.39
N ASP A 239 6.74 -3.35 -4.10
CA ASP A 239 6.87 -1.96 -4.52
C ASP A 239 8.19 -1.29 -4.08
N ILE A 240 8.50 -1.36 -2.79
CA ILE A 240 9.67 -0.70 -2.19
C ILE A 240 10.99 -1.26 -2.74
N PRO A 241 11.24 -2.59 -2.72
CA PRO A 241 12.46 -3.11 -3.33
C PRO A 241 12.51 -2.88 -4.85
N TYR A 242 11.35 -2.81 -5.53
CA TYR A 242 11.29 -2.50 -6.96
C TYR A 242 11.73 -1.06 -7.25
N ILE A 243 11.13 -0.07 -6.57
CA ILE A 243 11.51 1.35 -6.71
C ILE A 243 13.00 1.52 -6.41
N LYS A 244 13.49 0.91 -5.31
CA LYS A 244 14.91 0.97 -4.97
C LYS A 244 15.78 0.43 -6.11
N ASN A 245 15.46 -0.75 -6.66
CA ASN A 245 16.24 -1.35 -7.73
C ASN A 245 16.27 -0.47 -8.99
N ARG A 246 15.13 0.12 -9.36
CA ARG A 246 15.04 1.02 -10.52
C ARG A 246 15.77 2.34 -10.26
N ALA A 247 15.67 2.91 -9.06
CA ALA A 247 16.44 4.08 -8.66
C ALA A 247 17.95 3.81 -8.74
N ASP A 248 18.42 2.69 -8.20
CA ASP A 248 19.83 2.26 -8.29
C ASP A 248 20.28 2.13 -9.76
N TYR A 249 19.43 1.57 -10.64
CA TYR A 249 19.71 1.43 -12.07
C TYR A 249 19.95 2.78 -12.78
N PHE A 250 19.20 3.82 -12.41
CA PHE A 250 19.34 5.17 -12.96
C PHE A 250 20.35 6.04 -12.18
N GLY A 251 20.96 5.52 -11.11
CA GLY A 251 21.85 6.29 -10.24
C GLY A 251 21.13 7.36 -9.43
N ILE A 252 19.84 7.17 -9.15
CA ILE A 252 19.03 8.06 -8.30
C ILE A 252 19.21 7.63 -6.85
N ASN A 253 19.50 8.58 -5.94
CA ASN A 253 19.68 8.26 -4.53
C ASN A 253 18.35 7.83 -3.89
N TYR A 254 18.36 6.70 -3.19
CA TYR A 254 17.18 6.17 -2.50
C TYR A 254 17.45 6.01 -0.99
N ASN A 255 16.72 6.77 -0.18
CA ASN A 255 16.75 6.64 1.27
C ASN A 255 15.76 5.56 1.73
N LYS A 256 16.16 4.76 2.72
CA LYS A 256 15.31 3.71 3.27
C LYS A 256 14.37 4.30 4.32
N HIS A 257 13.07 4.23 4.06
CA HIS A 257 12.03 4.63 5.00
C HIS A 257 11.45 3.44 5.76
N ILE A 258 10.83 3.71 6.91
CA ILE A 258 9.94 2.76 7.57
C ILE A 258 8.73 2.51 6.66
N ASN A 259 8.22 1.28 6.68
CA ASN A 259 7.00 0.92 5.95
C ASN A 259 6.03 0.16 6.85
N TYR A 260 4.79 0.63 6.90
CA TYR A 260 3.65 -0.14 7.36
C TYR A 260 3.06 -0.91 6.18
N ASP A 261 3.51 -2.16 6.02
CA ASP A 261 2.93 -3.07 5.05
C ASP A 261 1.64 -3.68 5.62
N LEU A 262 0.51 -3.21 5.10
CA LEU A 262 -0.81 -3.56 5.59
C LEU A 262 -1.15 -5.04 5.31
N LEU A 263 -0.54 -5.70 4.32
CA LEU A 263 -0.80 -7.11 4.05
C LEU A 263 -0.39 -8.00 5.23
N TYR A 264 0.70 -7.65 5.92
CA TYR A 264 1.14 -8.37 7.12
C TYR A 264 0.05 -8.36 8.21
N TYR A 265 -0.47 -7.17 8.53
CA TYR A 265 -1.51 -7.00 9.54
C TYR A 265 -2.83 -7.64 9.09
N THR A 266 -3.17 -7.49 7.81
CA THR A 266 -4.33 -8.13 7.18
C THR A 266 -4.32 -9.63 7.42
N ARG A 267 -3.23 -10.31 7.06
CA ARG A 267 -3.10 -11.76 7.21
C ARG A 267 -3.18 -12.19 8.67
N LYS A 268 -2.62 -11.41 9.60
CA LYS A 268 -2.67 -11.71 11.03
C LYS A 268 -4.11 -11.67 11.56
N MET A 269 -4.91 -10.70 11.12
CA MET A 269 -6.23 -10.40 11.69
C MET A 269 -7.40 -11.06 10.95
N TYR A 270 -7.28 -11.21 9.63
CA TYR A 270 -8.40 -11.48 8.74
C TYR A 270 -8.28 -12.75 7.89
N LYS A 271 -7.14 -13.47 7.90
CA LYS A 271 -6.95 -14.67 7.05
C LYS A 271 -8.02 -15.75 7.21
N ASN A 272 -8.63 -15.86 8.39
CA ASN A 272 -9.67 -16.86 8.69
C ASN A 272 -11.09 -16.32 8.47
N LYS A 273 -11.23 -15.04 8.10
CA LYS A 273 -12.51 -14.35 7.88
C LYS A 273 -12.75 -14.02 6.40
N LEU A 274 -11.67 -13.99 5.59
CA LEU A 274 -11.70 -13.64 4.17
C LEU A 274 -11.39 -14.85 3.31
N GLU A 275 -11.98 -14.91 2.11
CA GLU A 275 -11.61 -15.90 1.09
C GLU A 275 -10.15 -15.79 0.64
N ASN A 276 -9.61 -14.55 0.63
CA ASN A 276 -8.22 -14.25 0.36
C ASN A 276 -7.87 -12.87 0.95
N CYS A 277 -6.58 -12.60 1.14
CA CYS A 277 -6.08 -11.30 1.58
C CYS A 277 -5.56 -10.49 0.39
N LYS A 278 -6.32 -10.37 -0.70
CA LYS A 278 -6.05 -9.38 -1.76
C LYS A 278 -6.73 -8.07 -1.40
N LEU A 279 -6.14 -6.94 -1.81
CA LEU A 279 -6.66 -5.61 -1.44
C LEU A 279 -8.15 -5.43 -1.82
N PRO A 280 -8.64 -5.77 -3.03
CA PRO A 280 -10.06 -5.62 -3.35
C PRO A 280 -11.01 -6.41 -2.43
N THR A 281 -10.61 -7.62 -2.02
CA THR A 281 -11.38 -8.46 -1.09
C THR A 281 -11.46 -7.82 0.29
N VAL A 282 -10.34 -7.27 0.75
CA VAL A 282 -10.22 -6.62 2.05
C VAL A 282 -11.03 -5.34 2.07
N GLU A 283 -10.94 -4.52 1.03
CA GLU A 283 -11.74 -3.29 0.89
C GLU A 283 -13.25 -3.56 0.88
N SER A 284 -13.68 -4.57 0.13
CA SER A 284 -15.09 -4.96 0.09
C SER A 284 -15.58 -5.37 1.48
N TYR A 285 -14.80 -6.19 2.19
CA TYR A 285 -15.16 -6.65 3.53
C TYR A 285 -15.13 -5.55 4.59
N ILE A 286 -14.11 -4.70 4.57
CA ILE A 286 -13.84 -3.73 5.64
C ILE A 286 -14.59 -2.42 5.43
N CYS A 287 -14.59 -1.93 4.20
CA CYS A 287 -15.10 -0.61 3.85
C CYS A 287 -16.48 -0.68 3.17
N GLY A 288 -16.95 -1.88 2.78
CA GLY A 288 -18.25 -2.06 2.14
C GLY A 288 -18.33 -1.45 0.73
N PHE A 289 -17.20 -1.19 0.09
CA PHE A 289 -17.15 -0.62 -1.25
C PHE A 289 -17.06 -1.72 -2.31
N GLU A 290 -17.87 -1.61 -3.35
CA GLU A 290 -17.67 -2.37 -4.60
C GLU A 290 -16.98 -1.47 -5.63
N ARG A 291 -15.86 -1.94 -6.19
CA ARG A 291 -15.17 -1.23 -7.26
C ARG A 291 -15.91 -1.42 -8.57
N PHE A 292 -16.45 -0.35 -9.15
CA PHE A 292 -17.10 -0.40 -10.47
C PHE A 292 -16.09 -0.16 -11.61
N ASN A 293 -16.20 -0.90 -12.71
CA ASN A 293 -15.39 -0.79 -13.94
C ASN A 293 -13.87 -0.85 -13.75
N ASP A 294 -13.40 -1.46 -12.66
CA ASP A 294 -11.97 -1.54 -12.34
C ASP A 294 -11.27 -2.60 -13.18
N VAL A 295 -10.06 -2.28 -13.63
CA VAL A 295 -9.25 -3.19 -14.44
C VAL A 295 -8.33 -3.95 -13.50
N PRO A 296 -8.43 -5.29 -13.41
CA PRO A 296 -7.52 -6.07 -12.59
C PRO A 296 -6.07 -5.85 -13.04
N GLY A 297 -5.14 -5.77 -12.08
CA GLY A 297 -3.71 -5.51 -12.34
C GLY A 297 -3.09 -6.38 -13.45
N GLN A 298 -3.53 -7.63 -13.61
CA GLN A 298 -3.06 -8.53 -14.67
C GLN A 298 -3.30 -8.01 -16.11
N TYR A 299 -4.24 -7.08 -16.31
CA TYR A 299 -4.53 -6.48 -17.62
C TYR A 299 -3.80 -5.17 -17.85
N ILE A 300 -3.22 -4.55 -16.83
CA ILE A 300 -2.53 -3.25 -16.91
C ILE A 300 -1.45 -3.23 -18.00
N PRO A 301 -0.57 -4.26 -18.13
CA PRO A 301 0.42 -4.28 -19.20
C PRO A 301 -0.20 -4.19 -20.60
N SER A 302 -1.23 -4.98 -20.88
CA SER A 302 -1.89 -4.99 -22.20
C SER A 302 -2.66 -3.71 -22.50
N TYR A 303 -3.19 -3.02 -21.48
CA TYR A 303 -3.82 -1.72 -21.66
C TYR A 303 -2.78 -0.64 -21.96
N TYR A 304 -1.66 -0.64 -21.24
CA TYR A 304 -0.57 0.29 -21.48
C TYR A 304 0.06 0.10 -22.87
N GLU A 305 0.27 -1.14 -23.32
CA GLU A 305 0.76 -1.45 -24.67
C GLU A 305 -0.15 -0.89 -25.78
N ASP A 306 -1.48 -0.99 -25.61
CA ASP A 306 -2.44 -0.42 -26.56
C ASP A 306 -2.41 1.10 -26.55
N TYR A 307 -2.23 1.73 -25.39
CA TYR A 307 -1.98 3.17 -25.32
C TYR A 307 -0.72 3.56 -26.12
N VAL A 308 0.41 2.88 -25.89
CA VAL A 308 1.68 3.20 -26.56
C VAL A 308 1.58 3.02 -28.07
N SER A 309 0.94 1.94 -28.53
CA SER A 309 0.83 1.59 -29.95
C SER A 309 -0.18 2.44 -30.71
N ARG A 310 -1.34 2.73 -30.11
CA ARG A 310 -2.42 3.48 -30.77
C ARG A 310 -2.39 4.97 -30.48
N LYS A 311 -1.57 5.42 -29.52
CA LYS A 311 -1.49 6.82 -29.04
C LYS A 311 -2.84 7.38 -28.60
N ASN A 312 -3.66 6.52 -28.00
CA ASN A 312 -4.99 6.85 -27.48
C ASN A 312 -5.01 6.67 -25.96
N ILE A 313 -5.43 7.68 -25.21
CA ILE A 313 -5.37 7.67 -23.74
C ILE A 313 -6.41 6.77 -23.07
N GLY A 314 -7.42 6.29 -23.81
CA GLY A 314 -8.53 5.49 -23.28
C GLY A 314 -8.09 4.33 -22.39
N PRO A 315 -7.12 3.49 -22.82
CA PRO A 315 -6.56 2.43 -21.99
C PRO A 315 -5.83 2.90 -20.72
N LEU A 316 -5.33 4.15 -20.65
CA LEU A 316 -4.69 4.70 -19.45
C LEU A 316 -5.70 5.12 -18.38
N VAL A 317 -6.90 5.54 -18.77
CA VAL A 317 -7.94 6.00 -17.84
C VAL A 317 -8.21 5.02 -16.71
N PRO A 318 -8.44 3.71 -16.95
CA PRO A 318 -8.63 2.75 -15.87
C PRO A 318 -7.35 2.49 -15.07
N ILE A 319 -6.16 2.55 -15.66
CA ILE A 319 -4.87 2.35 -14.95
C ILE A 319 -4.68 3.46 -13.91
N VAL A 320 -4.78 4.72 -14.34
CA VAL A 320 -4.69 5.88 -13.45
C VAL A 320 -5.75 5.81 -12.36
N ARG A 321 -6.97 5.40 -12.71
CA ARG A 321 -8.06 5.27 -11.74
C ARG A 321 -7.81 4.16 -10.73
N HIS A 322 -7.28 3.00 -11.15
CA HIS A 322 -6.97 1.85 -10.31
C HIS A 322 -5.98 2.25 -9.23
N ASN A 323 -4.77 2.68 -9.63
CA ASN A 323 -3.72 3.12 -8.72
C ASN A 323 -4.19 4.24 -7.77
N ARG A 324 -4.99 5.20 -8.24
CA ARG A 324 -5.54 6.26 -7.37
C ARG A 324 -6.46 5.71 -6.28
N LEU A 325 -7.27 4.71 -6.61
CA LEU A 325 -8.16 4.07 -5.65
C LEU A 325 -7.36 3.26 -4.64
N ASP A 326 -6.37 2.49 -5.10
CA ASP A 326 -5.47 1.70 -4.26
C ASP A 326 -4.73 2.61 -3.27
N VAL A 327 -4.05 3.65 -3.74
CA VAL A 327 -3.35 4.60 -2.87
C VAL A 327 -4.30 5.26 -1.86
N LYS A 328 -5.48 5.68 -2.30
CA LYS A 328 -6.45 6.34 -1.42
C LYS A 328 -6.99 5.36 -0.36
N SER A 329 -7.29 4.12 -0.73
CA SER A 329 -7.89 3.14 0.18
C SER A 329 -6.92 2.68 1.27
N LEU A 330 -5.60 2.75 1.03
CA LEU A 330 -4.59 2.48 2.05
C LEU A 330 -4.75 3.38 3.28
N ALA A 331 -5.19 4.63 3.13
CA ALA A 331 -5.42 5.52 4.27
C ALA A 331 -6.58 5.04 5.15
N ASP A 332 -7.72 4.73 4.54
CA ASP A 332 -8.87 4.18 5.25
C ASP A 332 -8.51 2.85 5.92
N PHE A 333 -7.74 2.02 5.22
CA PHE A 333 -7.36 0.71 5.70
C PHE A 333 -6.33 0.77 6.84
N PHE A 334 -5.34 1.65 6.73
CA PHE A 334 -4.36 1.90 7.79
C PHE A 334 -5.03 2.38 9.07
N LEU A 335 -5.95 3.35 8.96
CA LEU A 335 -6.73 3.83 10.09
C LEU A 335 -7.56 2.70 10.72
N ARG A 336 -8.16 1.83 9.91
CA ARG A 336 -8.93 0.70 10.42
C ARG A 336 -8.05 -0.31 11.17
N ILE A 337 -6.94 -0.74 10.57
CA ILE A 337 -5.99 -1.66 11.23
C ILE A 337 -5.47 -1.03 12.52
N TYR A 338 -5.14 0.27 12.49
CA TYR A 338 -4.70 0.99 13.67
C TYR A 338 -5.75 0.89 14.80
N ASN A 339 -7.01 1.19 14.50
CA ASN A 339 -8.06 1.12 15.49
C ASN A 339 -8.25 -0.30 16.02
N ASP A 340 -8.34 -1.31 15.15
CA ASP A 340 -8.56 -2.71 15.56
C ASP A 340 -7.38 -3.30 16.36
N VAL A 341 -6.18 -2.72 16.26
CA VAL A 341 -5.01 -3.12 17.05
C VAL A 341 -5.01 -2.47 18.43
N ASN A 342 -5.50 -1.24 18.54
CA ASN A 342 -5.32 -0.40 19.72
C ASN A 342 -6.57 -0.26 20.60
N PHE A 343 -7.76 -0.57 20.07
CA PHE A 343 -9.06 -0.44 20.72
C PHE A 343 -9.97 -1.62 20.36
#